data_AF-A0AAD5Q397-F1
#
_entry.id   AF-A0AAD5Q397-F1
#
_cell.length_a   1.000
_cell.length_b   1.000
_cell.length_c   1.000
_cell.angle_alpha   90.00
_cell.angle_beta   90.00
_cell.angle_gamma   90.00
#
_symmetry.space_group_name_H-M   'P 1'
#
loop_
_entity.id
_entity.type
_entity.pdbx_description
1 polymer ?
#
loop_
_entity_poly.entity_id
_entity_poly.type
_entity_poly.pdbx_seq_one_letter_code
_entity_poly.pdbx_strand_id
1 'polypeptide(L)'
;MPWETGSAVSGAPGKRNVGVLEVKMKQRLQHDARAVAIGAVHRQSPDKKKARKVHRLPALRRDGADDPRPPSFELERERVMNAVELPSPTRSVIERHVEHAKHIHERELAQLPPIAGAFKKRTGRHATGAGAGAGGHAVTLFPQAYQRGELPIMIESKAGGNTIRWTQDIKLLDFSKYFPLFIEGIREPGYPFSFLAREGTFQLLAFGQQHPERVLDCLQRVVIALRSILETRDPRYLRDALQVLQLLTQTPGVGPALVPFYRQLLPVINAFKSKRRNLGDDMDFLQHKVRDLGELILETLELLEATGGPDAFVNIKYMVPTYEGARIAELVVIDRSVMLVDKRREVLRLYREILRTTRQFQWSNESGEQWWRPVLSCAIADSETISKMLIIGWRCLEEVQEKMATKHSELRQAQQQQQPPPSEP
;
A
#
# COMPACT_ATOMS: atom_id res chain seq x y z
N MET A 1 9.08 58.71 47.52
CA MET A 1 7.85 58.94 48.33
C MET A 1 7.49 60.41 48.18
N PRO A 2 6.21 60.81 48.08
CA PRO A 2 4.95 60.10 47.84
C PRO A 2 4.46 60.39 46.39
N TRP A 3 3.36 59.92 45.81
CA TRP A 3 1.97 59.98 46.26
C TRP A 3 1.08 59.00 45.46
N GLU A 4 0.26 58.31 46.23
CA GLU A 4 -1.14 57.91 46.07
C GLU A 4 -1.78 57.52 44.72
N THR A 5 -2.56 56.46 44.89
CA THR A 5 -3.33 55.64 43.99
C THR A 5 -4.61 56.30 43.46
N GLY A 6 -4.79 56.27 42.14
CA GLY A 6 -6.07 56.47 41.45
C GLY A 6 -6.41 55.24 40.60
N SER A 7 -7.64 54.73 40.76
CA SER A 7 -8.19 53.55 40.09
C SER A 7 -8.35 53.74 38.58
N ALA A 8 -7.94 52.76 37.76
CA ALA A 8 -8.34 52.66 36.36
C ALA A 8 -8.36 51.21 35.85
N VAL A 9 -9.46 50.87 35.21
CA VAL A 9 -9.81 49.60 34.57
C VAL A 9 -9.22 49.51 33.15
N SER A 10 -8.85 48.29 32.75
CA SER A 10 -8.72 47.77 31.37
C SER A 10 -7.56 48.25 30.47
N GLY A 11 -6.93 47.29 29.79
CA GLY A 11 -6.08 47.57 28.63
C GLY A 11 -5.08 46.45 28.30
N ALA A 12 -5.50 45.47 27.50
CA ALA A 12 -4.59 44.53 26.84
C ALA A 12 -3.86 45.22 25.67
N PRO A 13 -2.54 45.02 25.46
CA PRO A 13 -1.87 45.53 24.27
C PRO A 13 -1.82 44.46 23.16
N GLY A 14 -2.07 44.89 21.92
CA GLY A 14 -1.56 44.20 20.73
C GLY A 14 -2.56 43.76 19.67
N LYS A 15 -3.48 44.63 19.20
CA LYS A 15 -4.15 44.42 17.90
C LYS A 15 -3.38 45.16 16.80
N ARG A 16 -2.63 44.41 15.99
CA ARG A 16 -2.05 44.87 14.73
C ARG A 16 -3.15 45.00 13.66
N ASN A 17 -3.36 46.22 13.17
CA ASN A 17 -3.78 46.67 11.82
C ASN A 17 -4.45 45.71 10.81
N VAL A 18 -5.39 44.85 11.20
CA VAL A 18 -6.20 44.07 10.22
C VAL A 18 -7.31 44.92 9.59
N GLY A 19 -7.85 45.90 10.33
CA GLY A 19 -9.03 46.66 9.91
C GLY A 19 -8.82 47.59 8.71
N VAL A 20 -7.62 48.16 8.52
CA VAL A 20 -7.36 49.12 7.43
C VAL A 20 -7.31 48.44 6.06
N LEU A 21 -6.81 47.20 6.01
CA LEU A 21 -6.74 46.41 4.78
C LEU A 21 -8.11 45.89 4.36
N GLU A 22 -8.94 45.43 5.31
CA GLU A 22 -10.32 45.00 5.02
C GLU A 22 -11.19 46.14 4.50
N VAL A 23 -11.05 47.35 5.07
CA VAL A 23 -11.81 48.52 4.63
C VAL A 23 -11.40 48.97 3.22
N LYS A 24 -10.08 49.02 2.92
CA LYS A 24 -9.59 49.35 1.58
C LYS A 24 -9.94 48.30 0.54
N MET A 25 -9.96 47.02 0.91
CA MET A 25 -10.33 45.92 0.02
C MET A 25 -11.83 45.94 -0.30
N LYS A 26 -12.68 46.23 0.70
CA LYS A 26 -14.12 46.45 0.48
C LYS A 26 -14.41 47.63 -0.43
N GLN A 27 -13.72 48.76 -0.26
CA GLN A 27 -13.89 49.92 -1.14
C GLN A 27 -13.45 49.64 -2.58
N ARG A 28 -12.39 48.86 -2.80
CA ARG A 28 -11.94 48.50 -4.16
C ARG A 28 -12.86 47.49 -4.85
N LEU A 29 -13.40 46.51 -4.10
CA LEU A 29 -14.38 45.54 -4.63
C LEU A 29 -15.73 46.19 -5.00
N GLN A 30 -16.08 47.32 -4.39
CA GLN A 30 -17.28 48.08 -4.75
C GLN A 30 -17.13 48.87 -6.06
N HIS A 31 -15.92 49.24 -6.44
CA HIS A 31 -15.66 49.99 -7.66
C HIS A 31 -15.44 49.13 -8.90
N ASP A 32 -15.12 47.84 -8.74
CA ASP A 32 -14.77 46.97 -9.85
C ASP A 32 -15.45 45.59 -9.72
N ALA A 33 -16.54 45.39 -10.48
CA ALA A 33 -17.41 44.22 -10.36
C ALA A 33 -16.76 42.88 -10.80
N ARG A 34 -15.53 42.91 -11.33
CA ARG A 34 -14.79 41.73 -11.78
C ARG A 34 -13.59 41.35 -10.90
N ALA A 35 -13.33 42.08 -9.81
CA ALA A 35 -12.20 41.78 -8.93
C ALA A 35 -12.46 40.54 -8.05
N VAL A 36 -11.57 39.54 -8.08
CA VAL A 36 -11.61 38.34 -7.22
C VAL A 36 -10.37 38.30 -6.33
N ALA A 37 -10.56 38.16 -5.02
CA ALA A 37 -9.46 38.05 -4.07
C ALA A 37 -8.98 36.59 -3.96
N ILE A 38 -7.76 36.31 -4.41
CA ILE A 38 -7.15 34.98 -4.28
C ILE A 38 -6.24 34.98 -3.05
N GLY A 39 -6.72 34.37 -1.97
CA GLY A 39 -5.91 34.14 -0.76
C GLY A 39 -5.04 32.90 -0.91
N ALA A 40 -3.74 33.07 -1.21
CA ALA A 40 -2.77 31.99 -1.12
C ALA A 40 -2.45 31.71 0.36
N VAL A 41 -2.95 30.60 0.91
CA VAL A 41 -2.58 30.16 2.26
C VAL A 41 -1.41 29.19 2.16
N HIS A 42 -0.20 29.71 2.33
CA HIS A 42 0.98 28.91 2.68
C HIS A 42 0.86 28.48 4.15
N ARG A 43 0.92 27.17 4.45
CA ARG A 43 1.02 26.67 5.83
C ARG A 43 2.18 25.69 5.96
N GLN A 44 3.26 26.19 6.56
CA GLN A 44 4.29 25.38 7.23
C GLN A 44 3.74 24.89 8.59
N SER A 45 4.10 23.66 8.94
CA SER A 45 3.82 22.93 10.21
C SER A 45 4.64 23.50 11.39
N PRO A 46 4.65 22.95 12.63
CA PRO A 46 3.75 22.01 13.33
C PRO A 46 3.27 22.53 14.71
N ASP A 47 2.18 22.00 15.28
CA ASP A 47 2.14 21.37 16.62
C ASP A 47 0.72 21.12 17.19
N LYS A 48 0.66 20.10 18.04
CA LYS A 48 -0.51 19.41 18.61
C LYS A 48 -1.45 20.30 19.44
N LYS A 49 -2.78 20.02 19.38
CA LYS A 49 -3.67 19.76 20.54
C LYS A 49 -5.13 19.57 20.12
N LYS A 50 -5.74 18.48 20.61
CA LYS A 50 -7.17 18.18 20.74
C LYS A 50 -8.03 18.46 19.49
N ALA A 51 -8.48 17.40 18.82
CA ALA A 51 -9.72 17.45 18.05
C ALA A 51 -10.90 17.69 19.02
N ARG A 52 -11.02 18.93 19.50
CA ARG A 52 -12.28 19.47 20.01
C ARG A 52 -13.27 19.23 18.88
N LYS A 53 -14.40 18.57 19.20
CA LYS A 53 -15.62 18.60 18.37
C LYS A 53 -15.66 19.97 17.70
N VAL A 54 -15.58 19.98 16.37
CA VAL A 54 -15.83 21.21 15.60
C VAL A 54 -17.13 21.74 16.20
N HIS A 55 -17.05 22.87 16.91
CA HIS A 55 -18.24 23.66 17.14
C HIS A 55 -18.78 23.85 15.74
N ARG A 56 -19.88 23.16 15.39
CA ARG A 56 -20.67 23.57 14.24
C ARG A 56 -20.84 25.05 14.49
N LEU A 57 -20.26 25.85 13.60
CA LEU A 57 -20.58 27.26 13.52
C LEU A 57 -22.10 27.33 13.67
N PRO A 58 -22.63 28.26 14.49
CA PRO A 58 -24.07 28.48 14.55
C PRO A 58 -24.54 28.49 13.11
N ALA A 59 -25.45 27.59 12.75
CA ALA A 59 -25.98 27.58 11.40
C ALA A 59 -26.51 28.99 11.17
N LEU A 60 -25.83 29.74 10.32
CA LEU A 60 -26.35 31.01 9.85
C LEU A 60 -27.68 30.64 9.23
N ARG A 61 -28.77 30.96 9.93
CA ARG A 61 -30.09 31.05 9.31
C ARG A 61 -29.92 32.09 8.22
N ARG A 62 -29.67 31.62 6.99
CA ARG A 62 -29.86 32.41 5.79
C ARG A 62 -31.36 32.35 5.55
N ASP A 63 -32.04 33.35 6.08
CA ASP A 63 -33.36 33.70 5.61
C ASP A 63 -33.20 34.19 4.16
N GLY A 64 -33.85 33.49 3.22
CA GLY A 64 -34.23 34.03 1.92
C GLY A 64 -33.19 34.00 0.78
N ALA A 65 -33.63 33.34 -0.30
CA ALA A 65 -33.32 33.57 -1.71
C ALA A 65 -31.92 33.23 -2.28
N ASP A 66 -31.92 32.17 -3.10
CA ASP A 66 -31.15 31.98 -4.33
C ASP A 66 -29.62 32.14 -4.31
N ASP A 67 -28.92 31.07 -3.92
CA ASP A 67 -27.54 30.78 -4.33
C ASP A 67 -27.50 29.32 -4.87
N PRO A 68 -27.48 29.06 -6.19
CA PRO A 68 -27.46 27.70 -6.70
C PRO A 68 -26.03 27.19 -6.66
N ARG A 69 -25.75 26.20 -5.80
CA ARG A 69 -24.64 25.28 -6.11
C ARG A 69 -24.95 24.67 -7.48
N PRO A 70 -23.97 24.54 -8.40
CA PRO A 70 -24.23 23.86 -9.65
C PRO A 70 -24.80 22.47 -9.33
N PRO A 71 -25.92 22.08 -9.95
CA PRO A 71 -26.53 20.78 -9.73
C PRO A 71 -25.47 19.68 -9.95
N SER A 72 -25.56 18.57 -9.20
CA SER A 72 -24.69 17.44 -9.50
C SER A 72 -24.94 17.02 -10.96
N PHE A 73 -23.91 16.49 -11.62
CA PHE A 73 -24.01 16.04 -13.01
C PHE A 73 -25.22 15.11 -13.24
N GLU A 74 -25.55 14.26 -12.25
CA GLU A 74 -26.75 13.41 -12.27
C GLU A 74 -28.05 14.21 -12.27
N LEU A 75 -28.17 15.22 -11.40
CA LEU A 75 -29.36 16.06 -11.30
C LEU A 75 -29.53 16.97 -12.52
N GLU A 76 -28.41 17.45 -13.08
CA GLU A 76 -28.39 18.24 -14.30
C GLU A 76 -28.77 17.39 -15.51
N ARG A 77 -28.21 16.18 -15.62
CA ARG A 77 -28.60 15.19 -16.63
C ARG A 77 -30.08 14.83 -16.53
N GLU A 78 -30.60 14.58 -15.33
CA GLU A 78 -32.03 14.31 -15.14
C GLU A 78 -32.91 15.49 -15.55
N ARG A 79 -32.52 16.71 -15.20
CA ARG A 79 -33.25 17.93 -15.61
C ARG A 79 -33.24 18.11 -17.12
N VAL A 80 -32.10 17.90 -17.77
CA VAL A 80 -31.99 17.96 -19.23
C VAL A 80 -32.83 16.87 -19.88
N MET A 81 -32.76 15.63 -19.41
CA MET A 81 -33.57 14.52 -19.94
C MET A 81 -35.08 14.72 -19.72
N ASN A 82 -35.48 15.37 -18.62
CA ASN A 82 -36.87 15.70 -18.33
C ASN A 82 -37.37 16.92 -19.13
N ALA A 83 -36.48 17.87 -19.44
CA ALA A 83 -36.80 19.07 -20.21
C ALA A 83 -36.77 18.84 -21.73
N VAL A 84 -36.10 17.79 -22.19
CA VAL A 84 -36.10 17.36 -23.60
C VAL A 84 -37.44 16.67 -23.89
N GLU A 85 -38.45 17.46 -24.27
CA GLU A 85 -39.69 16.96 -24.85
C GLU A 85 -39.45 16.58 -26.31
N LEU A 86 -38.93 15.37 -26.55
CA LEU A 86 -38.91 14.79 -27.89
C LEU A 86 -40.36 14.44 -28.28
N PRO A 87 -40.94 15.05 -29.31
CA PRO A 87 -42.23 14.61 -29.81
C PRO A 87 -42.03 13.28 -30.54
N SER A 88 -43.00 12.37 -30.42
CA SER A 88 -43.22 11.20 -31.29
C SER A 88 -42.42 9.89 -30.96
N PRO A 89 -42.74 8.76 -31.65
CA PRO A 89 -42.42 7.36 -31.31
C PRO A 89 -41.03 7.01 -30.79
N THR A 90 -40.02 7.82 -31.10
CA THR A 90 -38.63 7.67 -30.70
C THR A 90 -38.44 7.61 -29.18
N ARG A 91 -39.19 8.40 -28.39
CA ARG A 91 -39.15 8.32 -26.91
C ARG A 91 -39.65 6.97 -26.40
N SER A 92 -40.74 6.46 -26.96
CA SER A 92 -41.28 5.15 -26.59
C SER A 92 -40.33 4.00 -26.96
N VAL A 93 -39.58 4.14 -28.05
CA VAL A 93 -38.55 3.16 -28.45
C VAL A 93 -37.36 3.20 -27.51
N ILE A 94 -36.93 4.39 -27.08
CA ILE A 94 -35.85 4.58 -26.12
C ILE A 94 -36.25 4.05 -24.74
N GLU A 95 -37.46 4.37 -24.26
CA GLU A 95 -37.99 3.87 -22.98
C GLU A 95 -38.08 2.33 -23.00
N ARG A 96 -38.62 1.73 -24.06
CA ARG A 96 -38.61 0.26 -24.23
C ARG A 96 -37.21 -0.33 -24.26
N HIS A 97 -36.24 0.31 -24.92
CA HIS A 97 -34.85 -0.16 -24.91
C HIS A 97 -34.22 -0.08 -23.53
N VAL A 98 -34.49 0.98 -22.77
CA VAL A 98 -34.00 1.15 -21.39
C VAL A 98 -34.64 0.10 -20.48
N GLU A 99 -35.94 -0.13 -20.58
CA GLU A 99 -36.65 -1.16 -19.83
C GLU A 99 -36.14 -2.56 -20.19
N HIS A 100 -35.95 -2.83 -21.48
CA HIS A 100 -35.40 -4.09 -21.96
C HIS A 100 -33.97 -4.30 -21.46
N ALA A 101 -33.12 -3.26 -21.49
CA ALA A 101 -31.76 -3.31 -20.96
C ALA A 101 -31.74 -3.50 -19.44
N LYS A 102 -32.63 -2.83 -18.70
CA LYS A 102 -32.81 -3.06 -17.25
C LYS A 102 -33.22 -4.49 -16.94
N HIS A 103 -34.21 -5.00 -17.67
CA HIS A 103 -34.69 -6.36 -17.47
C HIS A 103 -33.67 -7.43 -17.89
N ILE A 104 -32.87 -7.17 -18.94
CA ILE A 104 -31.69 -7.99 -19.28
C ILE A 104 -30.70 -7.96 -18.13
N HIS A 105 -30.33 -6.79 -17.63
CA HIS A 105 -29.37 -6.64 -16.54
C HIS A 105 -29.86 -7.31 -15.24
N GLU A 106 -31.14 -7.18 -14.90
CA GLU A 106 -31.76 -7.84 -13.76
C GLU A 106 -31.77 -9.36 -13.92
N ARG A 107 -32.05 -9.86 -15.13
CA ARG A 107 -31.95 -11.30 -15.45
C ARG A 107 -30.51 -11.79 -15.36
N GLU A 108 -29.55 -11.02 -15.85
CA GLU A 108 -28.11 -11.33 -15.74
C GLU A 108 -27.70 -11.39 -14.27
N LEU A 109 -28.08 -10.40 -13.45
CA LEU A 109 -27.82 -10.40 -12.01
C LEU A 109 -28.51 -11.56 -11.28
N ALA A 110 -29.73 -11.94 -11.69
CA ALA A 110 -30.47 -13.07 -11.12
C ALA A 110 -29.88 -14.43 -11.53
N GLN A 111 -29.18 -14.50 -12.67
CA GLN A 111 -28.43 -15.69 -13.09
C GLN A 111 -27.09 -15.82 -12.37
N LEU A 112 -26.55 -14.74 -11.78
CA LEU A 112 -25.33 -14.81 -10.98
C LEU A 112 -25.58 -15.60 -9.69
N PRO A 113 -24.58 -16.38 -9.23
CA PRO A 113 -24.67 -17.05 -7.95
C PRO A 113 -24.79 -16.02 -6.81
N PRO A 114 -25.44 -16.38 -5.68
CA PRO A 114 -25.61 -15.48 -4.55
C PRO A 114 -24.25 -15.04 -3.98
N ILE A 115 -24.17 -13.79 -3.52
CA ILE A 115 -22.95 -13.22 -2.96
C ILE A 115 -22.57 -13.98 -1.67
N ALA A 116 -21.56 -14.85 -1.77
CA ALA A 116 -21.10 -15.72 -0.68
C ALA A 116 -20.44 -14.98 0.51
N GLY A 117 -20.35 -13.65 0.49
CA GLY A 117 -19.98 -12.83 1.65
C GLY A 117 -18.56 -13.04 2.19
N ALA A 118 -17.65 -13.63 1.40
CA ALA A 118 -16.29 -14.00 1.85
C ALA A 118 -15.48 -12.84 2.46
N PHE A 119 -15.72 -11.61 1.99
CA PHE A 119 -15.05 -10.39 2.45
C PHE A 119 -15.92 -9.51 3.35
N LYS A 120 -17.16 -9.91 3.62
CA LYS A 120 -18.06 -9.14 4.48
C LYS A 120 -17.50 -9.14 5.90
N LYS A 121 -17.40 -7.94 6.50
CA LYS A 121 -17.00 -7.79 7.90
C LYS A 121 -17.94 -8.61 8.79
N ARG A 122 -17.38 -9.44 9.66
CA ARG A 122 -18.15 -10.25 10.60
C ARG A 122 -18.21 -9.51 11.92
N THR A 123 -19.37 -8.96 12.26
CA THR A 123 -19.58 -8.29 13.55
C THR A 123 -19.73 -9.31 14.66
N GLY A 124 -19.09 -9.07 15.81
CA GLY A 124 -19.35 -9.80 17.04
C GLY A 124 -20.78 -9.55 17.51
N ARG A 125 -21.40 -10.55 18.14
CA ARG A 125 -22.77 -10.48 18.66
C ARG A 125 -22.78 -9.57 19.90
N HIS A 126 -22.86 -8.25 19.76
CA HIS A 126 -23.18 -7.41 20.93
C HIS A 126 -24.59 -7.76 21.41
N ALA A 127 -24.73 -8.04 22.71
CA ALA A 127 -25.97 -8.44 23.36
C ALA A 127 -26.97 -7.28 23.38
N THR A 128 -27.60 -6.97 22.24
CA THR A 128 -28.88 -6.26 22.11
C THR A 128 -29.28 -6.30 20.63
N GLY A 129 -30.31 -7.10 20.30
CA GLY A 129 -30.93 -7.06 18.97
C GLY A 129 -31.03 -8.42 18.29
N ALA A 130 -32.26 -8.91 18.18
CA ALA A 130 -32.64 -10.13 17.48
C ALA A 130 -32.25 -10.06 15.99
N GLY A 131 -31.33 -10.92 15.58
CA GLY A 131 -30.88 -11.04 14.19
C GLY A 131 -29.97 -12.25 14.06
N ALA A 132 -30.57 -13.44 14.00
CA ALA A 132 -29.87 -14.71 13.83
C ALA A 132 -29.35 -14.84 12.39
N GLY A 133 -28.20 -14.21 12.11
CA GLY A 133 -27.37 -14.52 10.95
C GLY A 133 -26.24 -15.45 11.37
N ALA A 134 -26.08 -16.59 10.69
CA ALA A 134 -25.20 -17.73 11.01
C ALA A 134 -23.66 -17.46 11.00
N GLY A 135 -23.21 -16.25 11.28
CA GLY A 135 -21.78 -15.87 11.25
C GLY A 135 -21.34 -14.89 12.34
N GLY A 136 -22.12 -14.74 13.41
CA GLY A 136 -21.79 -13.87 14.54
C GLY A 136 -20.66 -14.44 15.38
N HIS A 137 -19.57 -13.68 15.53
CA HIS A 137 -18.43 -14.07 16.34
C HIS A 137 -18.76 -13.96 17.84
N ALA A 138 -18.23 -14.87 18.66
CA ALA A 138 -18.47 -14.90 20.11
C ALA A 138 -18.10 -13.56 20.79
N VAL A 139 -18.88 -13.19 21.79
CA VAL A 139 -18.61 -12.06 22.70
C VAL A 139 -17.30 -12.33 23.40
N THR A 140 -16.39 -11.34 23.44
CA THR A 140 -15.12 -11.55 24.13
C THR A 140 -15.34 -11.56 25.64
N LEU A 141 -14.55 -12.36 26.35
CA LEU A 141 -14.61 -12.43 27.81
C LEU A 141 -13.94 -11.22 28.48
N PHE A 142 -13.21 -10.41 27.73
CA PHE A 142 -12.38 -9.33 28.26
C PHE A 142 -13.17 -8.23 28.99
N PRO A 143 -14.27 -7.66 28.44
CA PRO A 143 -15.06 -6.66 29.15
C PRO A 143 -15.66 -7.19 30.46
N GLN A 144 -16.10 -8.46 30.47
CA GLN A 144 -16.66 -9.10 31.67
C GLN A 144 -15.58 -9.28 32.75
N ALA A 145 -14.39 -9.74 32.37
CA ALA A 145 -13.26 -9.88 33.28
C ALA A 145 -12.81 -8.53 33.86
N TYR A 146 -12.84 -7.46 33.06
CA TYR A 146 -12.54 -6.11 33.54
C TYR A 146 -13.59 -5.61 34.54
N GLN A 147 -14.88 -5.78 34.24
CA GLN A 147 -15.97 -5.35 35.12
C GLN A 147 -15.98 -6.09 36.46
N ARG A 148 -15.55 -7.35 36.47
CA ARG A 148 -15.39 -8.15 37.68
C ARG A 148 -14.14 -7.80 38.49
N GLY A 149 -13.24 -6.96 37.97
CA GLY A 149 -11.99 -6.61 38.63
C GLY A 149 -10.95 -7.75 38.63
N GLU A 150 -11.08 -8.73 37.73
CA GLU A 150 -10.15 -9.87 37.65
C GLU A 150 -8.84 -9.52 36.92
N LEU A 151 -8.81 -8.42 36.16
CA LEU A 151 -7.66 -8.03 35.34
C LEU A 151 -6.71 -7.12 36.15
N PRO A 152 -5.40 -7.45 36.24
CA PRO A 152 -4.44 -6.68 37.03
C PRO A 152 -3.91 -5.44 36.30
N ILE A 153 -4.80 -4.61 35.76
CA ILE A 153 -4.46 -3.44 34.95
C ILE A 153 -5.35 -2.23 35.30
N MET A 154 -4.75 -1.04 35.27
CA MET A 154 -5.43 0.23 35.45
C MET A 154 -4.94 1.28 34.45
N ILE A 155 -5.79 2.27 34.16
CA ILE A 155 -5.42 3.42 33.33
C ILE A 155 -4.81 4.50 34.22
N GLU A 156 -3.57 4.87 33.92
CA GLU A 156 -2.89 6.01 34.51
C GLU A 156 -2.87 7.16 33.50
N SER A 157 -3.49 8.30 33.84
CA SER A 157 -3.50 9.47 32.97
C SER A 157 -2.31 10.37 33.28
N LYS A 158 -1.35 10.45 32.35
CA LYS A 158 -0.18 11.35 32.44
C LYS A 158 -0.39 12.55 31.52
N ALA A 159 0.32 13.65 31.77
CA ALA A 159 0.21 14.89 30.97
C ALA A 159 0.47 14.68 29.45
N GLY A 160 1.19 13.61 29.08
CA GLY A 160 1.48 13.22 27.70
C GLY A 160 0.54 12.17 27.08
N GLY A 161 -0.45 11.65 27.82
CA GLY A 161 -1.36 10.61 27.37
C GLY A 161 -1.71 9.59 28.45
N ASN A 162 -2.68 8.73 28.14
CA ASN A 162 -3.05 7.62 29.01
C ASN A 162 -2.04 6.48 28.82
N THR A 163 -1.58 5.88 29.91
CA THR A 163 -0.69 4.71 29.93
C THR A 163 -1.30 3.62 30.81
N ILE A 164 -0.96 2.35 30.54
CA ILE A 164 -1.36 1.24 31.42
C ILE A 164 -0.40 1.12 32.59
N ARG A 165 -0.95 0.94 33.79
CA ARG A 165 -0.22 0.53 34.98
C ARG A 165 -0.71 -0.86 35.41
N TRP A 166 0.22 -1.77 35.65
CA TRP A 166 -0.07 -3.09 36.20
C TRP A 166 -0.22 -3.00 37.73
N THR A 167 -1.25 -3.63 38.28
CA THR A 167 -1.44 -3.72 39.75
C THR A 167 -0.61 -4.83 40.37
N GLN A 168 -0.31 -5.88 39.59
CA GLN A 168 0.54 -6.99 39.96
C GLN A 168 1.78 -7.02 39.05
N ASP A 169 2.92 -7.43 39.59
CA ASP A 169 4.14 -7.59 38.80
C ASP A 169 3.94 -8.60 37.67
N ILE A 170 4.33 -8.21 36.45
CA ILE A 170 4.20 -9.02 35.23
C ILE A 170 4.90 -10.38 35.39
N LYS A 171 5.98 -10.43 36.19
CA LYS A 171 6.75 -11.66 36.48
C LYS A 171 5.94 -12.71 37.25
N LEU A 172 5.01 -12.30 38.10
CA LEU A 172 4.20 -13.19 38.94
C LEU A 172 2.84 -13.52 38.31
N LEU A 173 2.56 -12.94 37.13
CA LEU A 173 1.31 -13.10 36.44
C LEU A 173 1.21 -14.48 35.77
N ASP A 174 0.05 -15.13 35.86
CA ASP A 174 -0.25 -16.36 35.12
C ASP A 174 -0.41 -16.04 33.62
N PHE A 175 0.68 -16.22 32.89
CA PHE A 175 0.72 -15.91 31.47
C PHE A 175 -0.28 -16.74 30.65
N SER A 176 -0.51 -18.00 31.02
CA SER A 176 -1.43 -18.89 30.31
C SER A 176 -2.88 -18.44 30.39
N LYS A 177 -3.30 -17.88 31.54
CA LYS A 177 -4.65 -17.31 31.70
C LYS A 177 -4.78 -15.95 31.01
N TYR A 178 -3.88 -15.01 31.32
CA TYR A 178 -4.08 -13.61 30.97
C TYR A 178 -3.70 -13.29 29.52
N PHE A 179 -2.60 -13.85 29.01
CA PHE A 179 -2.10 -13.45 27.69
C PHE A 179 -3.11 -13.74 26.54
N PRO A 180 -3.70 -14.96 26.43
CA PRO A 180 -4.75 -15.20 25.44
C PRO A 180 -6.00 -14.33 25.63
N LEU A 181 -6.36 -14.02 26.88
CA LEU A 181 -7.52 -13.17 27.21
C LEU A 181 -7.32 -11.72 26.73
N PHE A 182 -6.11 -11.17 26.89
CA PHE A 182 -5.75 -9.85 26.36
C PHE A 182 -5.79 -9.82 24.83
N ILE A 183 -5.25 -10.86 24.17
CA ILE A 183 -5.30 -10.98 22.70
C ILE A 183 -6.76 -11.02 22.22
N GLU A 184 -7.61 -11.83 22.82
CA GLU A 184 -9.03 -11.90 22.47
C GLU A 184 -9.72 -10.52 22.59
N GLY A 185 -9.35 -9.75 23.62
CA GLY A 185 -9.84 -8.40 23.88
C GLY A 185 -9.51 -7.35 22.81
N ILE A 186 -8.53 -7.60 21.91
CA ILE A 186 -8.20 -6.68 20.80
C ILE A 186 -9.41 -6.41 19.91
N ARG A 187 -10.35 -7.36 19.84
CA ARG A 187 -11.57 -7.26 19.03
C ARG A 187 -12.60 -6.28 19.60
N GLU A 188 -12.43 -5.81 20.84
CA GLU A 188 -13.36 -4.88 21.46
C GLU A 188 -13.23 -3.47 20.83
N PRO A 189 -14.32 -2.88 20.33
CA PRO A 189 -14.29 -1.54 19.73
C PRO A 189 -14.33 -0.41 20.76
N GLY A 190 -14.94 -0.65 21.93
CA GLY A 190 -15.26 0.38 22.91
C GLY A 190 -14.07 0.81 23.75
N TYR A 191 -13.86 2.12 23.89
CA TYR A 191 -13.01 2.67 24.95
C TYR A 191 -13.73 2.52 26.31
N PRO A 192 -13.06 2.10 27.40
CA PRO A 192 -11.61 1.91 27.58
C PRO A 192 -11.03 0.56 27.17
N PHE A 193 -11.88 -0.44 26.89
CA PHE A 193 -11.46 -1.83 26.67
C PHE A 193 -10.49 -2.01 25.51
N SER A 194 -10.73 -1.34 24.39
CA SER A 194 -9.90 -1.41 23.18
C SER A 194 -8.45 -0.96 23.44
N PHE A 195 -8.27 0.11 24.21
CA PHE A 195 -6.97 0.62 24.61
C PHE A 195 -6.26 -0.33 25.59
N LEU A 196 -7.00 -0.78 26.61
CA LEU A 196 -6.48 -1.68 27.63
C LEU A 196 -6.02 -3.02 27.07
N ALA A 197 -6.82 -3.64 26.20
CA ALA A 197 -6.51 -4.91 25.58
C ALA A 197 -5.27 -4.79 24.68
N ARG A 198 -5.26 -3.81 23.78
CA ARG A 198 -4.17 -3.58 22.82
C ARG A 198 -2.83 -3.35 23.52
N GLU A 199 -2.75 -2.33 24.37
CA GLU A 199 -1.51 -1.98 25.06
C GLU A 199 -1.09 -3.09 26.05
N GLY A 200 -2.05 -3.74 26.70
CA GLY A 200 -1.79 -4.88 27.58
C GLY A 200 -1.16 -6.06 26.84
N THR A 201 -1.69 -6.41 25.65
CA THR A 201 -1.10 -7.46 24.80
C THR A 201 0.33 -7.12 24.41
N PHE A 202 0.62 -5.90 23.96
CA PHE A 202 1.97 -5.53 23.53
C PHE A 202 2.98 -5.50 24.69
N GLN A 203 2.57 -5.05 25.89
CA GLN A 203 3.44 -5.09 27.07
C GLN A 203 3.70 -6.52 27.55
N LEU A 204 2.67 -7.38 27.58
CA LEU A 204 2.84 -8.80 27.91
C LEU A 204 3.72 -9.52 26.89
N LEU A 205 3.59 -9.19 25.61
CA LEU A 205 4.39 -9.77 24.55
C LEU A 205 5.86 -9.33 24.62
N ALA A 206 6.13 -8.05 24.92
CA ALA A 206 7.49 -7.57 25.16
C ALA A 206 8.16 -8.28 26.34
N PHE A 207 7.40 -8.60 27.40
CA PHE A 207 7.88 -9.45 28.48
C PHE A 207 8.07 -10.91 28.04
N GLY A 208 7.13 -11.45 27.27
CA GLY A 208 7.19 -12.82 26.72
C GLY A 208 8.39 -13.04 25.79
N GLN A 209 8.85 -12.01 25.09
CA GLN A 209 10.09 -12.07 24.28
C GLN A 209 11.34 -12.35 25.14
N GLN A 210 11.34 -11.92 26.40
CA GLN A 210 12.44 -12.20 27.35
C GLN A 210 12.30 -13.58 28.01
N HIS A 211 11.09 -14.14 28.03
CA HIS A 211 10.71 -15.38 28.71
C HIS A 211 9.95 -16.33 27.76
N PRO A 212 10.64 -16.90 26.75
CA PRO A 212 10.02 -17.70 25.70
C PRO A 212 9.25 -18.91 26.22
N GLU A 213 9.69 -19.50 27.34
CA GLU A 213 9.06 -20.66 27.99
C GLU A 213 7.58 -20.41 28.30
N ARG A 214 7.25 -19.22 28.81
CA ARG A 214 5.87 -18.86 29.18
C ARG A 214 4.97 -18.69 27.97
N VAL A 215 5.53 -18.22 26.84
CA VAL A 215 4.81 -18.06 25.59
C VAL A 215 4.53 -19.43 24.96
N LEU A 216 5.51 -20.33 25.01
CA LEU A 216 5.38 -21.70 24.50
C LEU A 216 4.30 -22.50 25.23
N ASP A 217 4.23 -22.41 26.56
CA ASP A 217 3.24 -23.11 27.39
C ASP A 217 1.78 -22.76 27.03
N CYS A 218 1.53 -21.57 26.49
CA CYS A 218 0.20 -21.09 26.14
C CYS A 218 -0.02 -20.92 24.63
N LEU A 219 0.92 -21.36 23.79
CA LEU A 219 0.94 -21.11 22.35
C LEU A 219 -0.35 -21.55 21.65
N GLN A 220 -0.87 -22.74 21.98
CA GLN A 220 -2.10 -23.26 21.38
C GLN A 220 -3.31 -22.34 21.63
N ARG A 221 -3.44 -21.80 22.86
CA ARG A 221 -4.52 -20.89 23.23
C ARG A 221 -4.36 -19.54 22.54
N VAL A 222 -3.12 -19.06 22.43
CA VAL A 222 -2.77 -17.82 21.70
C VAL A 222 -3.14 -17.91 20.23
N VAL A 223 -2.84 -19.04 19.57
CA VAL A 223 -3.20 -19.29 18.17
C VAL A 223 -4.72 -19.23 17.96
N ILE A 224 -5.50 -19.82 18.87
CA ILE A 224 -6.96 -19.76 18.81
C ILE A 224 -7.46 -18.32 18.97
N ALA A 225 -6.92 -17.57 19.93
CA ALA A 225 -7.26 -16.16 20.12
C ALA A 225 -6.91 -15.32 18.88
N LEU A 226 -5.72 -15.49 18.31
CA LEU A 226 -5.27 -14.83 17.08
C LEU A 226 -6.18 -15.14 15.89
N ARG A 227 -6.51 -16.41 15.69
CA ARG A 227 -7.44 -16.84 14.66
C ARG A 227 -8.79 -16.12 14.78
N SER A 228 -9.32 -16.01 16.01
CA SER A 228 -10.59 -15.30 16.25
C SER A 228 -10.52 -13.82 15.84
N ILE A 229 -9.38 -13.16 16.03
CA ILE A 229 -9.17 -11.77 15.57
C ILE A 229 -9.15 -11.72 14.05
N LEU A 230 -8.39 -12.62 13.41
CA LEU A 230 -8.28 -12.68 11.96
C LEU A 230 -9.65 -12.90 11.30
N GLU A 231 -10.47 -13.77 11.86
CA GLU A 231 -11.79 -14.09 11.33
C GLU A 231 -12.80 -12.92 11.35
N THR A 232 -12.56 -11.86 12.14
CA THR A 232 -13.40 -10.63 12.15
C THR A 232 -13.43 -9.91 10.81
N ARG A 233 -12.37 -10.06 9.99
CA ARG A 233 -12.21 -9.42 8.67
C ARG A 233 -12.25 -7.88 8.69
N ASP A 234 -11.98 -7.26 9.85
CA ASP A 234 -11.81 -5.80 9.93
C ASP A 234 -10.31 -5.44 9.76
N PRO A 235 -9.95 -4.56 8.81
CA PRO A 235 -8.56 -4.16 8.60
C PRO A 235 -7.88 -3.55 9.84
N ARG A 236 -8.63 -2.98 10.80
CA ARG A 236 -8.05 -2.44 12.04
C ARG A 236 -7.49 -3.55 12.93
N TYR A 237 -8.32 -4.54 13.23
CA TYR A 237 -7.95 -5.67 14.08
C TYR A 237 -6.98 -6.63 13.37
N LEU A 238 -7.09 -6.76 12.04
CA LEU A 238 -6.14 -7.54 11.24
C LEU A 238 -4.72 -7.01 11.36
N ARG A 239 -4.52 -5.68 11.33
CA ARG A 239 -3.20 -5.08 11.52
C ARG A 239 -2.61 -5.38 12.90
N ASP A 240 -3.42 -5.19 13.93
CA ASP A 240 -2.98 -5.45 15.30
C ASP A 240 -2.66 -6.96 15.49
N ALA A 241 -3.46 -7.86 14.92
CA ALA A 241 -3.19 -9.31 14.95
C ALA A 241 -1.91 -9.70 14.21
N LEU A 242 -1.67 -9.12 13.02
CA LEU A 242 -0.43 -9.36 12.26
C LEU A 242 0.80 -8.84 13.03
N GLN A 243 0.69 -7.67 13.67
CA GLN A 243 1.78 -7.14 14.48
C GLN A 243 2.09 -8.02 15.71
N VAL A 244 1.04 -8.53 16.38
CA VAL A 244 1.20 -9.52 17.46
C VAL A 244 1.87 -10.80 16.92
N LEU A 245 1.46 -11.27 15.74
CA LEU A 245 2.05 -12.44 15.09
C LEU A 245 3.55 -12.24 14.76
N GLN A 246 3.92 -11.08 14.20
CA GLN A 246 5.32 -10.72 13.92
C GLN A 246 6.17 -10.73 15.21
N LEU A 247 5.69 -10.09 16.27
CA LEU A 247 6.40 -10.04 17.56
C LEU A 247 6.49 -11.41 18.24
N LEU A 248 5.48 -12.27 18.09
CA LEU A 248 5.52 -13.65 18.56
C LEU A 248 6.57 -14.47 17.80
N THR A 249 6.65 -14.34 16.48
CA THR A 249 7.66 -15.07 15.68
C THR A 249 9.09 -14.66 15.97
N GLN A 250 9.31 -13.41 16.40
CA GLN A 250 10.62 -12.93 16.84
C GLN A 250 11.05 -13.51 18.21
N THR A 251 10.15 -14.18 18.93
CA THR A 251 10.48 -14.84 20.20
C THR A 251 11.23 -16.15 19.92
N PRO A 252 12.38 -16.41 20.58
CA PRO A 252 13.18 -17.60 20.32
C PRO A 252 12.38 -18.88 20.64
N GLY A 253 12.47 -19.88 19.76
CA GLY A 253 11.77 -21.16 19.91
C GLY A 253 10.29 -21.16 19.52
N VAL A 254 9.63 -20.00 19.45
CA VAL A 254 8.20 -19.89 19.07
C VAL A 254 7.99 -20.09 17.57
N GLY A 255 8.90 -19.59 16.72
CA GLY A 255 8.80 -19.71 15.27
C GLY A 255 8.58 -21.15 14.77
N PRO A 256 9.46 -22.12 15.09
CA PRO A 256 9.28 -23.51 14.67
C PRO A 256 8.03 -24.16 15.28
N ALA A 257 7.69 -23.82 16.52
CA ALA A 257 6.48 -24.31 17.18
C ALA A 257 5.18 -23.79 16.54
N LEU A 258 5.25 -22.70 15.78
CA LEU A 258 4.10 -22.09 15.11
C LEU A 258 3.75 -22.76 13.77
N VAL A 259 4.70 -23.45 13.14
CA VAL A 259 4.55 -24.05 11.80
C VAL A 259 3.32 -24.96 11.67
N PRO A 260 2.99 -25.86 12.64
CA PRO A 260 1.79 -26.70 12.56
C PRO A 260 0.49 -25.89 12.49
N PHE A 261 0.48 -24.67 13.02
CA PHE A 261 -0.69 -23.80 13.10
C PHE A 261 -0.88 -22.90 11.88
N TYR A 262 0.05 -22.90 10.91
CA TYR A 262 -0.08 -22.12 9.67
C TYR A 262 -1.36 -22.44 8.90
N ARG A 263 -1.83 -23.69 8.96
CA ARG A 263 -3.10 -24.13 8.35
C ARG A 263 -4.33 -23.38 8.88
N GLN A 264 -4.26 -22.91 10.13
CA GLN A 264 -5.38 -22.24 10.79
C GLN A 264 -5.34 -20.71 10.60
N LEU A 265 -4.14 -20.13 10.48
CA LEU A 265 -3.93 -18.68 10.44
C LEU A 265 -3.86 -18.14 9.01
N LEU A 266 -3.10 -18.80 8.13
CA LEU A 266 -2.75 -18.28 6.81
C LEU A 266 -3.92 -18.17 5.81
N PRO A 267 -4.96 -19.03 5.82
CA PRO A 267 -6.06 -18.90 4.86
C PRO A 267 -6.78 -17.54 4.93
N VAL A 268 -6.95 -17.00 6.14
CA VAL A 268 -7.59 -15.70 6.32
C VAL A 268 -6.68 -14.57 5.83
N ILE A 269 -5.38 -14.68 6.08
CA ILE A 269 -4.37 -13.71 5.63
C ILE A 269 -4.29 -13.70 4.10
N ASN A 270 -4.36 -14.87 3.45
CA ASN A 270 -4.34 -14.99 1.98
C ASN A 270 -5.46 -14.17 1.32
N ALA A 271 -6.66 -14.17 1.90
CA ALA A 271 -7.79 -13.40 1.38
C ALA A 271 -7.51 -11.88 1.33
N PHE A 272 -6.68 -11.36 2.23
CA PHE A 272 -6.36 -9.92 2.31
C PHE A 272 -5.01 -9.54 1.70
N LYS A 273 -4.25 -10.50 1.16
CA LYS A 273 -2.90 -10.25 0.63
C LYS A 273 -2.88 -9.24 -0.52
N SER A 274 -3.88 -9.29 -1.42
CA SER A 274 -3.99 -8.38 -2.57
C SER A 274 -4.54 -7.00 -2.20
N LYS A 275 -4.93 -6.78 -0.93
CA LYS A 275 -5.50 -5.51 -0.47
C LYS A 275 -4.38 -4.48 -0.24
N ARG A 276 -3.98 -3.83 -1.34
CA ARG A 276 -3.03 -2.71 -1.37
C ARG A 276 -3.73 -1.42 -1.77
N ARG A 277 -3.25 -0.28 -1.28
CA ARG A 277 -3.70 1.01 -1.77
C ARG A 277 -2.90 1.35 -3.03
N ASN A 278 -3.59 1.47 -4.15
CA ASN A 278 -2.98 1.93 -5.40
C ASN A 278 -3.26 3.42 -5.53
N LEU A 279 -2.23 4.24 -5.30
CA LEU A 279 -2.32 5.71 -5.38
C LEU A 279 -1.87 6.25 -6.75
N GLY A 280 -1.46 5.38 -7.67
CA GLY A 280 -0.97 5.80 -8.99
C GLY A 280 0.30 6.62 -8.85
N ASP A 281 0.26 7.86 -9.34
CA ASP A 281 1.37 8.84 -9.25
C ASP A 281 1.29 9.71 -7.98
N ASP A 282 0.23 9.55 -7.17
CA ASP A 282 0.09 10.28 -5.90
C ASP A 282 0.95 9.67 -4.78
N MET A 283 1.49 10.52 -3.92
CA MET A 283 2.30 10.09 -2.78
C MET A 283 1.45 9.72 -1.55
N ASP A 284 1.78 8.61 -0.86
CA ASP A 284 1.11 8.22 0.39
C ASP A 284 1.66 8.97 1.62
N PHE A 285 0.86 9.88 2.18
CA PHE A 285 1.21 10.58 3.41
C PHE A 285 0.86 9.80 4.70
N LEU A 286 0.08 8.72 4.60
CA LEU A 286 -0.41 7.96 5.76
C LEU A 286 0.51 6.83 6.20
N GLN A 287 1.63 6.60 5.50
CA GLN A 287 2.57 5.52 5.78
C GLN A 287 3.07 5.51 7.24
N HIS A 288 3.34 6.69 7.80
CA HIS A 288 3.80 6.83 9.20
C HIS A 288 2.71 6.54 10.26
N LYS A 289 1.42 6.55 9.88
CA LYS A 289 0.28 6.36 10.80
C LYS A 289 -0.43 5.03 10.62
N VAL A 290 -0.55 4.55 9.39
CA VAL A 290 -1.32 3.36 9.03
C VAL A 290 -0.54 2.62 7.97
N ARG A 291 0.15 1.55 8.37
CA ARG A 291 0.77 0.63 7.42
C ARG A 291 -0.29 -0.04 6.56
N ASP A 292 0.05 -0.24 5.30
CA ASP A 292 -0.80 -0.93 4.35
C ASP A 292 -0.90 -2.42 4.70
N LEU A 293 -2.12 -2.95 4.59
CA LEU A 293 -2.39 -4.31 5.04
C LEU A 293 -1.64 -5.34 4.19
N GLY A 294 -1.63 -5.18 2.87
CA GLY A 294 -0.93 -6.11 1.97
C GLY A 294 0.59 -6.12 2.17
N GLU A 295 1.20 -4.98 2.51
CA GLU A 295 2.64 -4.89 2.83
C GLU A 295 2.94 -5.58 4.16
N LEU A 296 2.15 -5.28 5.20
CA LEU A 296 2.29 -5.92 6.51
C LEU A 296 2.13 -7.45 6.43
N ILE A 297 1.22 -7.94 5.58
CA ILE A 297 1.04 -9.37 5.34
C ILE A 297 2.29 -10.00 4.75
N LEU A 298 2.91 -9.36 3.75
CA LEU A 298 4.15 -9.88 3.16
C LEU A 298 5.30 -9.90 4.16
N GLU A 299 5.53 -8.79 4.86
CA GLU A 299 6.53 -8.69 5.93
C GLU A 299 6.32 -9.78 6.99
N THR A 300 5.06 -10.08 7.34
CA THR A 300 4.74 -11.17 8.27
C THR A 300 5.06 -12.55 7.70
N LEU A 301 4.76 -12.82 6.42
CA LEU A 301 5.09 -14.11 5.78
C LEU A 301 6.59 -14.34 5.67
N GLU A 302 7.35 -13.29 5.38
CA GLU A 302 8.81 -13.32 5.31
C GLU A 302 9.43 -13.61 6.68
N LEU A 303 8.90 -12.98 7.75
CA LEU A 303 9.32 -13.26 9.13
C LEU A 303 8.97 -14.69 9.56
N LEU A 304 7.82 -15.22 9.15
CA LEU A 304 7.40 -16.60 9.41
C LEU A 304 8.31 -17.63 8.71
N GLU A 305 8.79 -17.32 7.51
CA GLU A 305 9.76 -18.14 6.79
C GLU A 305 11.14 -18.08 7.46
N ALA A 306 11.59 -16.88 7.84
CA ALA A 306 12.91 -16.66 8.43
C ALA A 306 13.06 -17.35 9.80
N THR A 307 11.98 -17.39 10.60
CA THR A 307 12.01 -17.91 11.98
C THR A 307 11.49 -19.35 12.11
N GLY A 308 10.70 -19.84 11.15
CA GLY A 308 10.01 -21.13 11.24
C GLY A 308 10.86 -22.36 10.90
N GLY A 309 12.11 -22.19 10.46
CA GLY A 309 13.00 -23.31 10.10
C GLY A 309 12.78 -23.85 8.68
N PRO A 310 13.39 -25.00 8.34
CA PRO A 310 13.48 -25.49 6.94
C PRO A 310 12.12 -25.82 6.32
N ASP A 311 11.16 -26.30 7.12
CA ASP A 311 9.84 -26.74 6.64
C ASP A 311 8.81 -25.59 6.56
N ALA A 312 9.17 -24.38 7.00
CA ALA A 312 8.26 -23.25 7.05
C ALA A 312 7.77 -22.84 5.65
N PHE A 313 8.70 -22.73 4.69
CA PHE A 313 8.38 -22.31 3.32
C PHE A 313 7.37 -23.25 2.65
N VAL A 314 7.57 -24.57 2.78
CA VAL A 314 6.68 -25.58 2.20
C VAL A 314 5.27 -25.43 2.76
N ASN A 315 5.13 -25.32 4.09
CA ASN A 315 3.83 -25.15 4.75
C ASN A 315 3.16 -23.81 4.39
N ILE A 316 3.92 -22.73 4.25
CA ILE A 316 3.42 -21.43 3.80
C ILE A 316 2.93 -21.53 2.35
N LYS A 317 3.70 -22.15 1.46
CA LYS A 317 3.38 -22.30 0.03
C LYS A 317 2.11 -23.11 -0.20
N TYR A 318 1.86 -24.14 0.61
CA TYR A 318 0.61 -24.91 0.57
C TYR A 318 -0.62 -24.06 0.90
N MET A 319 -0.50 -23.09 1.82
CA MET A 319 -1.63 -22.24 2.24
C MET A 319 -1.76 -20.97 1.42
N VAL A 320 -0.63 -20.43 0.94
CA VAL A 320 -0.54 -19.20 0.16
C VAL A 320 0.24 -19.50 -1.13
N PRO A 321 -0.44 -20.02 -2.17
CA PRO A 321 0.24 -20.42 -3.41
C PRO A 321 0.97 -19.28 -4.12
N THR A 322 0.51 -18.04 -3.93
CA THR A 322 1.07 -16.83 -4.55
C THR A 322 2.30 -16.29 -3.81
N TYR A 323 2.74 -16.90 -2.72
CA TYR A 323 3.95 -16.49 -2.01
C TYR A 323 5.20 -17.02 -2.73
N GLU A 324 6.18 -16.16 -2.95
CA GLU A 324 7.39 -16.46 -3.74
C GLU A 324 8.65 -16.61 -2.88
N GLY A 325 8.58 -16.43 -1.55
CA GLY A 325 9.70 -16.64 -0.64
C GLY A 325 10.65 -15.45 -0.52
N ALA A 326 11.18 -15.20 0.68
CA ALA A 326 12.10 -14.10 0.94
C ALA A 326 13.47 -14.30 0.26
N ARG A 327 13.96 -15.55 0.21
CA ARG A 327 15.27 -15.90 -0.38
C ARG A 327 15.31 -15.77 -1.91
N ILE A 328 14.18 -15.96 -2.57
CA ILE A 328 14.07 -15.78 -4.02
C ILE A 328 14.03 -14.28 -4.36
N ALA A 329 13.47 -13.43 -3.50
CA ALA A 329 13.48 -11.98 -3.73
C ALA A 329 14.88 -11.37 -3.69
N GLU A 330 15.76 -11.78 -2.76
CA GLU A 330 17.17 -11.36 -2.76
C GLU A 330 17.90 -11.83 -4.02
N LEU A 331 17.73 -13.11 -4.43
CA LEU A 331 18.32 -13.63 -5.66
C LEU A 331 17.77 -12.95 -6.91
N VAL A 332 16.48 -12.64 -7.00
CA VAL A 332 15.85 -11.98 -8.16
C VAL A 332 16.19 -10.49 -8.23
N VAL A 333 16.34 -9.80 -7.10
CA VAL A 333 16.79 -8.39 -7.06
C VAL A 333 18.26 -8.31 -7.44
N ILE A 334 19.09 -9.23 -6.93
CA ILE A 334 20.50 -9.34 -7.33
C ILE A 334 20.60 -9.70 -8.82
N ASP A 335 19.84 -10.68 -9.31
CA ASP A 335 19.88 -11.11 -10.71
C ASP A 335 19.38 -10.00 -11.66
N ARG A 336 18.30 -9.27 -11.31
CA ARG A 336 17.84 -8.12 -12.10
C ARG A 336 18.82 -6.96 -12.10
N SER A 337 19.47 -6.65 -10.98
CA SER A 337 20.44 -5.55 -10.89
C SER A 337 21.78 -5.90 -11.52
N VAL A 338 22.27 -7.13 -11.36
CA VAL A 338 23.46 -7.67 -12.03
C VAL A 338 23.23 -7.74 -13.55
N MET A 339 22.10 -8.28 -14.01
CA MET A 339 21.75 -8.32 -15.44
C MET A 339 21.65 -6.92 -16.07
N LEU A 340 21.20 -5.91 -15.33
CA LEU A 340 21.13 -4.53 -15.84
C LEU A 340 22.51 -3.84 -15.86
N VAL A 341 23.37 -4.15 -14.90
CA VAL A 341 24.75 -3.65 -14.83
C VAL A 341 25.63 -4.28 -15.90
N ASP A 342 25.48 -5.58 -16.16
CA ASP A 342 26.23 -6.30 -17.19
C ASP A 342 25.82 -5.85 -18.60
N LYS A 343 24.51 -5.64 -18.85
CA LYS A 343 24.04 -5.04 -20.11
C LYS A 343 24.63 -3.64 -20.34
N ARG A 344 24.75 -2.81 -19.30
CA ARG A 344 25.37 -1.47 -19.43
C ARG A 344 26.88 -1.55 -19.71
N ARG A 345 27.61 -2.48 -19.10
CA ARG A 345 29.05 -2.68 -19.37
C ARG A 345 29.29 -3.20 -20.77
N GLU A 346 28.50 -4.15 -21.24
CA GLU A 346 28.64 -4.73 -22.58
C GLU A 346 28.27 -3.72 -23.67
N VAL A 347 27.22 -2.92 -23.45
CA VAL A 347 26.86 -1.81 -24.35
C VAL A 347 27.96 -0.76 -24.39
N LEU A 348 28.55 -0.38 -23.25
CA LEU A 348 29.67 0.57 -23.21
C LEU A 348 30.94 0.00 -23.84
N ARG A 349 31.18 -1.32 -23.74
CA ARG A 349 32.28 -2.01 -24.39
C ARG A 349 32.10 -1.99 -25.90
N LEU A 350 30.96 -2.45 -26.40
CA LEU A 350 30.60 -2.41 -27.82
C LEU A 350 30.70 -0.99 -28.36
N TYR A 351 30.14 0.00 -27.67
CA TYR A 351 30.21 1.41 -28.06
C TYR A 351 31.66 1.92 -28.18
N ARG A 352 32.55 1.55 -27.25
CA ARG A 352 33.98 1.87 -27.33
C ARG A 352 34.68 1.14 -28.47
N GLU A 353 34.34 -0.12 -28.73
CA GLU A 353 34.85 -0.93 -29.84
C GLU A 353 34.48 -0.29 -31.18
N ILE A 354 33.21 0.11 -31.34
CA ILE A 354 32.68 0.77 -32.53
C ILE A 354 33.33 2.14 -32.73
N LEU A 355 33.50 2.93 -31.66
CA LEU A 355 34.22 4.21 -31.77
C LEU A 355 35.70 4.02 -32.16
N ARG A 356 36.34 2.93 -31.73
CA ARG A 356 37.70 2.59 -32.16
C ARG A 356 37.75 2.17 -33.63
N THR A 357 36.83 1.32 -34.10
CA THR A 357 36.82 0.83 -35.49
C THR A 357 36.36 1.91 -36.48
N THR A 358 35.36 2.72 -36.13
CA THR A 358 34.91 3.86 -36.96
C THR A 358 35.98 4.93 -37.15
N ARG A 359 36.89 5.12 -36.19
CA ARG A 359 38.06 6.02 -36.32
C ARG A 359 39.15 5.47 -37.23
N GLN A 360 39.14 4.18 -37.54
CA GLN A 360 40.08 3.54 -38.47
C GLN A 360 39.60 3.61 -39.93
N PHE A 361 38.31 3.85 -40.17
CA PHE A 361 37.77 4.06 -41.52
C PHE A 361 37.96 5.51 -41.96
N GLN A 362 38.92 5.75 -42.86
CA GLN A 362 39.20 7.07 -43.45
C GLN A 362 38.41 7.37 -44.73
N TRP A 363 37.44 6.53 -45.11
CA TRP A 363 36.69 6.73 -46.36
C TRP A 363 35.57 7.78 -46.20
N SER A 364 35.46 8.65 -47.21
CA SER A 364 34.41 9.66 -47.35
C SER A 364 33.14 9.04 -47.95
N ASN A 365 31.96 9.50 -47.51
CA ASN A 365 30.69 9.13 -48.12
C ASN A 365 30.53 9.75 -49.53
N GLU A 366 29.47 9.36 -50.25
CA GLU A 366 29.14 9.87 -51.59
C GLU A 366 28.95 11.40 -51.64
N SER A 367 28.78 12.04 -50.47
CA SER A 367 28.64 13.49 -50.29
C SER A 367 29.94 14.18 -49.82
N GLY A 368 31.06 13.46 -49.73
CA GLY A 368 32.38 14.01 -49.36
C GLY A 368 32.63 14.19 -47.86
N GLU A 369 31.70 13.78 -46.98
CA GLU A 369 31.85 13.82 -45.54
C GLU A 369 32.46 12.54 -44.98
N GLN A 370 33.24 12.67 -43.90
CA GLN A 370 33.83 11.51 -43.23
C GLN A 370 32.75 10.74 -42.43
N TRP A 371 32.65 9.44 -42.70
CA TRP A 371 31.60 8.55 -42.17
C TRP A 371 31.44 8.55 -40.65
N TRP A 372 32.48 8.92 -39.89
CA TRP A 372 32.42 8.94 -38.42
C TRP A 372 31.52 10.05 -37.86
N ARG A 373 31.30 11.16 -38.58
CA ARG A 373 30.54 12.32 -38.08
C ARG A 373 29.03 12.03 -37.91
N PRO A 374 28.31 11.51 -38.93
CA PRO A 374 26.89 11.19 -38.79
C PRO A 374 26.64 10.11 -37.72
N VAL A 375 27.50 9.08 -37.70
CA VAL A 375 27.42 7.94 -36.77
C VAL A 375 27.56 8.39 -35.31
N LEU A 376 28.48 9.31 -35.03
CA LEU A 376 28.64 9.90 -33.69
C LEU A 376 27.47 10.80 -33.28
N SER A 377 26.81 11.50 -34.22
CA SER A 377 25.65 12.34 -33.89
C SER A 377 24.41 11.52 -33.53
N CYS A 378 24.17 10.41 -34.25
CA CYS A 378 23.06 9.50 -33.95
C CYS A 378 23.25 8.78 -32.60
N ALA A 379 24.49 8.61 -32.15
CA ALA A 379 24.80 7.92 -30.92
C ALA A 379 24.41 8.67 -29.63
N ILE A 380 24.20 9.99 -29.72
CA ILE A 380 23.89 10.86 -28.57
C ILE A 380 22.38 10.89 -28.28
N ALA A 381 21.53 10.45 -29.23
CA ALA A 381 20.10 10.72 -29.19
C ALA A 381 19.25 9.67 -28.44
N ASP A 382 19.57 8.37 -28.44
CA ASP A 382 18.78 7.35 -27.71
C ASP A 382 19.53 6.03 -27.47
N SER A 383 20.07 5.83 -26.25
CA SER A 383 20.97 4.71 -25.92
C SER A 383 20.36 3.31 -26.10
N GLU A 384 19.03 3.17 -25.98
CA GLU A 384 18.35 1.88 -26.07
C GLU A 384 18.13 1.43 -27.53
N THR A 385 17.80 2.37 -28.41
CA THR A 385 17.63 2.09 -29.84
C THR A 385 18.97 1.77 -30.49
N ILE A 386 20.02 2.51 -30.11
CA ILE A 386 21.39 2.28 -30.58
C ILE A 386 21.89 0.90 -30.15
N SER A 387 21.68 0.50 -28.89
CA SER A 387 22.12 -0.83 -28.42
C SER A 387 21.41 -1.97 -29.16
N LYS A 388 20.12 -1.83 -29.48
CA LYS A 388 19.40 -2.78 -30.33
C LYS A 388 19.97 -2.84 -31.75
N MET A 389 20.23 -1.68 -32.38
CA MET A 389 20.79 -1.63 -33.73
C MET A 389 22.23 -2.16 -33.80
N LEU A 390 23.04 -1.96 -32.76
CA LEU A 390 24.41 -2.47 -32.69
C LEU A 390 24.47 -3.99 -32.53
N ILE A 391 23.58 -4.57 -31.72
CA ILE A 391 23.49 -6.04 -31.58
C ILE A 391 23.05 -6.66 -32.90
N ILE A 392 22.10 -6.05 -33.61
CA ILE A 392 21.64 -6.52 -34.91
C ILE A 392 22.75 -6.37 -35.96
N GLY A 393 23.44 -5.23 -35.99
CA GLY A 393 24.56 -4.97 -36.91
C GLY A 393 25.73 -5.93 -36.69
N TRP A 394 26.07 -6.23 -35.43
CA TRP A 394 27.11 -7.19 -35.08
C TRP A 394 26.78 -8.60 -35.56
N ARG A 395 25.55 -9.06 -35.34
CA ARG A 395 25.08 -10.38 -35.83
C ARG A 395 25.13 -10.48 -37.36
N CYS A 396 24.75 -9.43 -38.07
CA CYS A 396 24.90 -9.41 -39.53
C CYS A 396 26.37 -9.49 -39.97
N LEU A 397 27.29 -8.87 -39.23
CA LEU A 397 28.71 -8.87 -39.57
C LEU A 397 29.37 -10.24 -39.33
N GLU A 398 29.01 -10.91 -38.22
CA GLU A 398 29.41 -12.29 -37.95
C GLU A 398 28.91 -13.25 -39.05
N GLU A 399 27.65 -13.12 -39.46
CA GLU A 399 27.07 -13.97 -40.50
C GLU A 399 27.75 -13.75 -41.87
N VAL A 400 28.17 -12.53 -42.17
CA VAL A 400 28.95 -12.24 -43.39
C VAL A 400 30.37 -12.80 -43.29
N GLN A 401 31.01 -12.72 -42.11
CA GLN A 401 32.33 -13.31 -41.90
C GLN A 401 32.31 -14.84 -42.05
N GLU A 402 31.29 -15.51 -41.50
CA GLU A 402 31.10 -16.95 -41.68
C GLU A 402 30.92 -17.30 -43.16
N LYS A 403 30.06 -16.57 -43.88
CA LYS A 403 29.82 -16.79 -45.32
C LYS A 403 31.07 -16.54 -46.18
N MET A 404 31.93 -15.60 -45.78
CA MET A 404 33.20 -15.34 -46.44
C MET A 404 34.22 -16.46 -46.14
N ALA A 405 34.26 -16.96 -44.91
CA ALA A 405 35.13 -18.06 -44.51
C ALA A 405 34.76 -19.38 -45.21
N THR A 406 33.46 -19.70 -45.31
CA THR A 406 32.98 -20.87 -46.07
C THR A 406 33.30 -20.74 -47.55
N LYS A 407 33.10 -19.57 -48.15
CA LYS A 407 33.43 -19.36 -49.56
C LYS A 407 34.94 -19.44 -49.82
N HIS A 408 35.77 -19.02 -48.86
CA HIS A 408 37.22 -19.16 -48.95
C HIS A 408 37.68 -20.61 -48.82
N SER A 409 37.03 -21.43 -47.99
CA SER A 409 37.35 -22.87 -47.89
C SER A 409 36.92 -23.63 -49.15
N GLU A 410 35.76 -23.31 -49.72
CA GLU A 410 35.29 -23.86 -51.00
C GLU A 410 36.27 -23.56 -52.14
N LEU A 411 36.78 -22.33 -52.23
CA LEU A 411 37.77 -21.95 -53.25
C LEU A 411 39.10 -22.70 -53.08
N ARG A 412 39.54 -22.93 -51.84
CA ARG A 412 40.75 -23.75 -51.58
C ARG A 412 40.55 -25.22 -51.95
N GLN A 413 39.38 -25.78 -51.67
CA GLN A 413 39.05 -27.16 -52.08
C GLN A 413 38.98 -27.30 -53.60
N ALA A 414 38.41 -26.31 -54.30
CA ALA A 414 38.39 -26.26 -55.76
C ALA A 414 39.81 -26.17 -56.35
N GLN A 415 40.72 -25.43 -55.72
CA GLN A 415 42.14 -25.36 -56.13
C GLN A 415 42.90 -26.66 -55.88
N GLN A 416 42.58 -27.41 -54.82
CA GLN A 416 43.17 -28.74 -54.56
C GLN A 416 42.68 -29.80 -55.54
N GLN A 417 41.44 -29.71 -56.02
CA GLN A 417 40.89 -30.63 -57.03
C GLN A 417 41.43 -30.38 -58.46
N GLN A 418 42.06 -29.24 -58.72
CA GLN A 418 42.67 -28.90 -60.01
C GLN A 418 44.16 -29.26 -60.12
N GLN A 419 44.78 -29.81 -59.07
CA GLN A 419 46.15 -30.32 -59.15
C GLN A 419 46.17 -31.71 -59.79
N PRO A 420 46.92 -31.95 -60.88
CA PRO A 420 47.01 -33.27 -61.51
C PRO A 420 47.70 -34.27 -60.56
N PRO A 421 47.31 -35.56 -60.58
CA PRO A 421 47.87 -36.55 -59.67
C PRO A 421 49.39 -36.68 -59.87
N PRO A 422 50.16 -36.87 -58.79
CA PRO A 422 51.60 -37.04 -58.88
C PRO A 422 51.92 -38.29 -59.72
N SER A 423 52.77 -38.12 -60.73
CA SER A 423 53.31 -39.22 -61.53
C SER A 423 54.07 -40.19 -60.62
N GLU A 424 53.56 -41.41 -60.49
CA GLU A 424 54.20 -42.50 -59.74
C GLU A 424 55.55 -42.86 -60.40
N PRO A 425 56.64 -43.00 -59.63
CA PRO A 425 57.95 -43.42 -60.13
C PRO A 425 58.05 -44.92 -60.45
#